data_AF-A0A2E7UKI4-F1
#
_entry.id   AF-A0A2E7UKI4-F1
#
_cell.length_a   1.000
_cell.length_b   1.000
_cell.length_c   1.000
_cell.angle_alpha   90.00
_cell.angle_beta   90.00
_cell.angle_gamma   90.00
#
_symmetry.space_group_name_H-M   'P 1'
#
loop_
_entity.id
_entity.type
_entity.pdbx_description
1 polymer ?
#
loop_
_entity_poly.entity_id
_entity_poly.type
_entity_poly.pdbx_seq_one_letter_code
_entity_poly.pdbx_strand_id
1 'polypeptide(L)'
;MVKIRVMYWKEIPVQVEFQGEGLKKVIQLDDRFQAAVDSVAMQDGSFGSDDYLDGWQWQFKEEIKSDLTEDLISKWIAKYDNYPKDLIKKISMTIDDGTRSASPGSIDHWIFR
;
A
#
# COMPACT_ATOMS: atom_id res chain seq x y z
N MET A 1 -17.53 -7.22 -13.43
CA MET A 1 -16.16 -6.67 -13.53
C MET A 1 -15.81 -6.06 -12.19
N VAL A 2 -14.57 -6.24 -11.73
CA VAL A 2 -14.08 -5.70 -10.47
C VAL A 2 -12.89 -4.79 -10.74
N LYS A 3 -13.03 -3.50 -10.40
CA LYS A 3 -11.94 -2.53 -10.43
C LYS A 3 -11.23 -2.55 -9.09
N ILE A 4 -9.91 -2.62 -9.13
CA ILE A 4 -9.08 -2.68 -7.94
C ILE A 4 -8.15 -1.48 -7.91
N ARG A 5 -8.19 -0.77 -6.79
CA ARG A 5 -7.25 0.32 -6.49
C ARG A 5 -6.71 0.16 -5.08
N VAL A 6 -5.50 0.66 -4.87
CA VAL A 6 -4.80 0.55 -3.58
C VAL A 6 -4.52 1.95 -3.09
N MET A 7 -4.81 2.21 -1.83
CA MET A 7 -4.40 3.43 -1.17
C MET A 7 -2.97 3.25 -0.71
N TYR A 8 -2.15 4.23 -1.05
CA TYR A 8 -0.81 4.36 -0.53
C TYR A 8 -0.73 5.59 0.36
N TRP A 9 0.09 5.51 1.39
CA TRP A 9 0.74 6.68 1.95
C TRP A 9 2.16 6.72 1.42
N LYS A 10 2.45 7.69 0.54
CA LYS A 10 3.68 7.75 -0.26
C LYS A 10 3.91 6.43 -0.99
N GLU A 11 4.96 5.67 -0.67
CA GLU A 11 5.23 4.35 -1.25
C GLU A 11 4.55 3.17 -0.54
N ILE A 12 3.99 3.38 0.66
CA ILE A 12 3.54 2.31 1.55
C ILE A 12 2.07 1.99 1.29
N PRO A 13 1.71 0.76 0.87
CA PRO A 13 0.32 0.38 0.67
C PRO A 13 -0.38 0.17 2.02
N VAL A 14 -1.59 0.71 2.18
CA VAL A 14 -2.32 0.64 3.47
C VAL A 14 -3.65 -0.11 3.33
N GLN A 15 -4.37 0.10 2.24
CA GLN A 15 -5.67 -0.54 2.03
C GLN A 15 -5.94 -0.79 0.55
N VAL A 16 -6.76 -1.81 0.28
CA VAL A 16 -7.18 -2.20 -1.06
C VAL A 16 -8.69 -1.99 -1.17
N GLU A 17 -9.11 -1.31 -2.23
CA GLU A 17 -10.51 -1.14 -2.58
C GLU A 17 -10.84 -1.98 -3.81
N PHE A 18 -11.90 -2.77 -3.68
CA PHE A 18 -12.50 -3.57 -4.74
C PHE A 18 -13.89 -3.00 -5.04
N GLN A 19 -14.10 -2.58 -6.28
CA GLN A 19 -15.37 -2.04 -6.77
C GLN A 19 -15.96 -2.96 -7.84
N GLY A 20 -17.05 -3.64 -7.48
CA GLY A 20 -17.86 -4.45 -8.39
C GLY A 20 -19.14 -3.73 -8.84
N GLU A 21 -20.07 -4.49 -9.42
CA GLU A 21 -21.37 -3.96 -9.84
C GLU A 21 -22.24 -3.62 -8.62
N GLY A 22 -22.37 -2.32 -8.32
CA GLY A 22 -23.14 -1.82 -7.17
C GLY A 22 -22.54 -2.16 -5.79
N LEU A 23 -21.42 -2.88 -5.74
CA LEU A 23 -20.76 -3.32 -4.52
C LEU A 23 -19.37 -2.70 -4.39
N LYS A 24 -19.02 -2.35 -3.16
CA LYS A 24 -17.70 -1.81 -2.79
C LYS A 24 -17.23 -2.51 -1.53
N LYS A 25 -15.98 -2.99 -1.54
CA LYS A 25 -15.29 -3.56 -0.38
C LYS A 25 -13.93 -2.89 -0.23
N VAL A 26 -13.60 -2.50 0.99
CA VAL A 26 -12.30 -1.93 1.36
C VAL A 26 -11.70 -2.84 2.42
N ILE A 27 -10.48 -3.31 2.18
CA ILE A 27 -9.74 -4.20 3.08
C ILE A 27 -8.49 -3.47 3.54
N GLN A 28 -8.31 -3.37 4.86
CA GLN A 28 -7.06 -2.90 5.44
C GLN A 28 -6.00 -3.99 5.27
N LEU A 29 -4.78 -3.60 4.89
CA LEU A 29 -3.65 -4.51 4.90
C LEU A 29 -3.16 -4.72 6.34
N ASP A 30 -2.21 -5.64 6.51
CA ASP A 30 -1.61 -5.96 7.82
C ASP A 30 -1.11 -4.70 8.56
N ASP A 31 -1.30 -4.68 9.88
CA ASP A 31 -0.94 -3.55 10.75
C ASP A 31 0.53 -3.10 10.60
N ARG A 32 1.42 -3.99 10.14
CA ARG A 32 2.82 -3.64 9.82
C ARG A 32 2.95 -2.50 8.81
N PHE A 33 1.99 -2.35 7.91
CA PHE A 33 2.00 -1.26 6.92
C PHE A 33 1.66 0.08 7.58
N GLN A 34 0.68 0.10 8.49
CA GLN A 34 0.38 1.31 9.27
C GLN A 34 1.54 1.69 10.19
N ALA A 35 2.14 0.70 10.86
CA ALA A 35 3.36 0.92 11.65
C ALA A 35 4.52 1.47 10.80
N ALA A 36 4.62 1.05 9.53
CA ALA A 36 5.61 1.60 8.60
C ALA A 36 5.31 3.05 8.21
N VAL A 37 4.03 3.41 7.99
CA VAL A 37 3.62 4.81 7.78
C VAL A 37 4.07 5.68 8.95
N ASP A 38 3.75 5.27 10.18
CA ASP A 38 4.06 6.05 11.37
C ASP A 38 5.58 6.20 11.56
N SER A 39 6.33 5.10 11.42
CA SER A 39 7.79 5.12 11.54
C SER A 39 8.46 5.99 10.47
N VAL A 40 8.00 5.90 9.22
CA VAL A 40 8.59 6.64 8.10
C VAL A 40 8.22 8.11 8.16
N ALA A 41 7.00 8.46 8.56
CA ALA A 41 6.59 9.85 8.78
C ALA A 41 7.43 10.54 9.86
N MET A 42 7.77 9.81 10.93
CA MET A 42 8.67 10.33 11.96
C MET A 42 10.11 10.50 11.43
N GLN A 43 10.60 9.56 10.63
CA GLN A 43 11.98 9.60 10.11
C GLN A 43 12.17 10.66 9.02
N ASP A 44 11.19 10.84 8.12
CA ASP A 44 11.27 11.78 7.01
C ASP A 44 10.77 13.20 7.35
N GLY A 45 10.31 13.41 8.58
CA GLY A 45 9.84 14.70 9.08
C GLY A 45 8.40 15.06 8.70
N SER A 46 7.66 14.17 8.06
CA SER A 46 6.25 14.43 7.70
C SER A 46 5.32 14.38 8.92
N PHE A 47 5.73 13.76 10.01
CA PHE A 47 4.88 13.61 11.19
C PHE A 47 4.43 14.97 11.74
N GLY A 48 3.13 15.21 11.75
CA GLY A 48 2.54 16.47 12.22
C GLY A 48 2.66 17.64 11.23
N SER A 49 3.16 17.41 10.01
CA SER A 49 3.13 18.37 8.91
C SER A 49 2.00 18.06 7.92
N ASP A 50 1.73 19.01 7.01
CA ASP A 50 0.80 18.81 5.91
C ASP A 50 1.24 17.67 4.97
N ASP A 51 2.55 17.39 4.88
CA ASP A 51 3.10 16.31 4.05
C ASP A 51 2.55 14.93 4.46
N TYR A 52 2.17 14.75 5.73
CA TYR A 52 1.51 13.52 6.17
C TYR A 52 0.14 13.35 5.51
N LEU A 53 -0.64 14.43 5.45
CA LEU A 53 -1.98 14.41 4.86
C LEU A 53 -1.92 14.35 3.32
N ASP A 54 -0.94 15.02 2.72
CA ASP A 54 -0.74 15.06 1.28
C ASP A 54 -0.13 13.77 0.72
N GLY A 55 0.46 12.94 1.59
CA GLY A 55 1.04 11.65 1.21
C GLY A 55 0.02 10.59 0.76
N TRP A 56 -1.28 10.78 1.00
CA TRP A 56 -2.30 9.79 0.70
C TRP A 56 -2.76 9.83 -0.76
N GLN A 57 -2.56 8.72 -1.48
CA GLN A 57 -2.90 8.64 -2.90
C GLN A 57 -3.50 7.28 -3.28
N TRP A 58 -4.61 7.30 -4.02
CA TRP A 58 -5.20 6.11 -4.62
C TRP A 58 -4.52 5.79 -5.94
N GLN A 59 -4.07 4.54 -6.10
CA GLN A 59 -3.49 4.04 -7.34
C GLN A 59 -4.34 2.91 -7.92
N PHE A 60 -4.80 3.08 -9.16
CA PHE A 60 -5.43 2.00 -9.92
C PHE A 60 -4.42 0.88 -10.19
N LYS A 61 -4.82 -0.37 -9.97
CA LYS A 61 -3.96 -1.54 -10.20
C LYS A 61 -4.40 -2.34 -11.40
N GLU A 62 -5.63 -2.84 -11.37
CA GLU A 62 -6.14 -3.69 -12.42
C GLU A 62 -7.66 -3.74 -12.41
N GLU A 63 -8.21 -4.28 -13.49
CA GLU A 63 -9.62 -4.58 -13.63
C GLU A 63 -9.77 -6.06 -14.02
N ILE A 64 -10.54 -6.80 -13.22
CA ILE A 64 -10.73 -8.23 -13.38
C ILE A 64 -12.14 -8.49 -13.92
N LYS A 65 -12.23 -9.29 -14.99
CA LYS A 65 -13.51 -9.70 -15.59
C LYS A 65 -14.15 -10.85 -14.80
N SER A 66 -14.47 -10.60 -13.54
CA SER A 66 -15.19 -11.51 -12.66
C SER A 66 -16.22 -10.76 -11.81
N ASP A 67 -16.92 -11.50 -10.96
CA ASP A 67 -17.75 -10.96 -9.88
C ASP A 67 -16.90 -10.67 -8.64
N LEU A 68 -17.40 -9.79 -7.78
CA LEU A 68 -16.76 -9.48 -6.50
C LEU A 68 -17.12 -10.58 -5.48
N THR A 69 -16.13 -11.43 -5.17
CA THR A 69 -16.28 -12.51 -4.18
C THR A 69 -15.21 -12.41 -3.11
N GLU A 70 -15.47 -13.01 -1.93
CA GLU A 70 -14.47 -13.08 -0.85
C GLU A 70 -13.22 -13.86 -1.26
N ASP A 71 -13.36 -14.89 -2.11
CA ASP A 71 -12.23 -15.65 -2.66
C ASP A 71 -11.35 -14.78 -3.57
N LEU A 72 -11.95 -13.94 -4.43
CA LEU A 72 -11.21 -12.98 -5.25
C LEU A 72 -10.43 -11.99 -4.36
N ILE A 73 -11.10 -11.42 -3.37
CA ILE A 73 -10.50 -10.47 -2.43
C ILE A 73 -9.31 -11.11 -1.73
N SER A 74 -9.51 -12.28 -1.11
CA SER A 74 -8.48 -13.03 -0.37
C SER A 74 -7.27 -13.37 -1.23
N LYS A 75 -7.48 -13.92 -2.43
CA LYS A 75 -6.38 -14.23 -3.36
C LYS A 75 -5.60 -13.00 -3.80
N TRP A 76 -6.28 -11.88 -3.97
CA TRP A 76 -5.65 -10.65 -4.44
C TRP A 76 -4.82 -9.99 -3.34
N ILE A 77 -5.35 -9.89 -2.10
CA ILE A 77 -4.64 -9.28 -0.98
C ILE A 77 -3.45 -10.14 -0.51
N ALA A 78 -3.49 -11.46 -0.66
CA ALA A 78 -2.41 -12.37 -0.27
C ALA A 78 -1.06 -12.04 -0.95
N LYS A 79 -1.06 -11.31 -2.08
CA LYS A 79 0.16 -10.79 -2.70
C LYS A 79 0.96 -9.89 -1.74
N TYR A 80 0.29 -9.16 -0.86
CA TYR A 80 0.91 -8.24 0.09
C TYR A 80 1.56 -8.94 1.29
N ASP A 81 1.28 -10.23 1.51
CA ASP A 81 1.95 -11.03 2.55
C ASP A 81 3.43 -11.23 2.21
N ASN A 82 3.76 -11.27 0.92
CA ASN A 82 5.13 -11.43 0.41
C ASN A 82 6.01 -10.18 0.60
N TYR A 83 5.46 -9.06 1.05
CA TYR A 83 6.30 -7.92 1.43
C TYR A 83 7.31 -8.34 2.52
N PRO A 84 8.54 -7.81 2.48
CA PRO A 84 9.57 -8.13 3.47
C PRO A 84 9.06 -7.94 4.90
N LYS A 85 9.35 -8.91 5.78
CA LYS A 85 8.98 -8.83 7.20
C LYS A 85 9.68 -7.65 7.91
N ASP A 86 10.84 -7.28 7.41
CA ASP A 86 11.64 -6.13 7.82
C ASP A 86 11.31 -4.85 7.02
N LEU A 87 10.04 -4.68 6.62
CA LEU A 87 9.54 -3.56 5.80
C LEU A 87 10.06 -2.20 6.27
N ILE A 88 9.86 -1.88 7.55
CA ILE A 88 10.27 -0.61 8.16
C ILE A 88 11.78 -0.40 8.01
N LYS A 89 12.58 -1.42 8.33
CA LYS A 89 14.04 -1.36 8.24
C LYS A 89 14.48 -1.10 6.81
N LYS A 90 13.88 -1.77 5.83
CA LYS A 90 14.22 -1.57 4.42
C LYS A 90 13.90 -0.17 3.92
N ILE A 91 12.73 0.38 4.27
CA ILE A 91 12.40 1.76 3.89
C ILE A 91 13.32 2.75 4.60
N SER A 92 13.59 2.54 5.89
CA SER A 92 14.52 3.37 6.66
C SER A 92 15.90 3.44 5.99
N MET A 93 16.42 2.30 5.51
CA MET A 93 17.69 2.26 4.76
C MET A 93 17.66 3.10 3.48
N THR A 94 16.55 3.10 2.73
CA THR A 94 16.46 3.90 1.50
C THR A 94 16.32 5.40 1.77
N ILE A 95 15.84 5.78 2.96
CA ILE A 95 15.86 7.17 3.42
C ILE A 95 17.30 7.58 3.73
N ASP A 96 18.00 6.77 4.50
CA ASP A 96 19.36 7.06 4.98
C ASP A 96 20.38 7.13 3.84
N ASP A 97 20.24 6.29 2.81
CA ASP A 97 21.11 6.28 1.63
C ASP A 97 20.67 7.24 0.51
N GLY A 98 19.52 7.92 0.68
CA GLY A 98 18.97 8.89 -0.27
C GLY A 98 18.39 8.28 -1.55
N THR A 99 18.17 6.96 -1.61
CA THR A 99 17.61 6.27 -2.78
C THR A 99 16.09 6.13 -2.76
N ARG A 100 15.42 6.57 -1.68
CA ARG A 100 13.97 6.48 -1.52
C ARG A 100 13.22 7.16 -2.67
N SER A 101 12.19 6.46 -3.17
CA SER A 101 11.17 7.03 -4.04
C SER A 101 9.82 7.02 -3.32
N ALA A 102 9.37 8.19 -2.86
CA ALA A 102 8.14 8.37 -2.08
C ALA A 102 6.86 8.39 -2.95
N SER A 103 6.83 7.63 -4.05
CA SER A 103 5.70 7.56 -4.98
C SER A 103 4.89 6.27 -4.78
N PRO A 104 3.56 6.29 -4.98
CA PRO A 104 2.71 5.11 -4.86
C PRO A 104 3.20 3.93 -5.70
N GLY A 105 3.38 2.78 -5.04
CA GLY A 105 3.82 1.55 -5.69
C GLY A 105 5.29 1.48 -6.07
N SER A 106 6.13 2.45 -5.69
CA SER A 106 7.57 2.41 -5.97
C SER A 106 8.26 1.18 -5.34
N ILE A 107 7.71 0.64 -4.24
CA ILE A 107 8.20 -0.57 -3.56
C ILE A 107 7.38 -1.83 -3.87
N ASP A 108 6.39 -1.80 -4.78
CA ASP A 108 5.57 -2.99 -5.12
C ASP A 108 6.42 -4.14 -5.67
N HIS A 109 7.56 -3.83 -6.29
CA HIS A 109 8.50 -4.83 -6.78
C HIS A 109 9.14 -5.67 -5.66
N TRP A 110 9.01 -5.28 -4.39
CA TRP A 110 9.47 -6.08 -3.25
C TRP A 110 8.63 -7.33 -2.99
N ILE A 111 7.43 -7.42 -3.58
CA ILE A 111 6.55 -8.59 -3.52
C ILE A 111 7.13 -9.80 -4.25
N PHE A 112 7.90 -9.57 -5.33
CA PHE A 112 8.35 -10.62 -6.26
C PHE A 112 9.80 -11.07 -6.03
N ARG A 113 10.34 -10.82 -4.84
CA ARG A 113 11.76 -11.05 -4.52
C ARG A 113 12.02 -12.34 -3.77
#